data_AF-Q05955-F1
#
_entry.id   AF-Q05955-F1
#
_cell.length_a   1.000
_cell.length_b   1.000
_cell.length_c   1.000
_cell.angle_alpha   90.00
_cell.angle_beta   90.00
_cell.angle_gamma   90.00
#
_symmetry.space_group_name_H-M   'P 1'
#
loop_
_entity.id
_entity.type
_entity.pdbx_description
1 polymer ?
#
loop_
_entity_poly.entity_id
_entity_poly.type
_entity_poly.pdbx_seq_one_letter_code
_entity_poly.pdbx_strand_id
1 'polypeptide(L)'
;MNKDVDYQTFKKSLRKEFKKAVKTILNLQAYNGDLIRDFLALYIPYHVVFYNLSIMKKGSPLRIQTNNLLKEALAKILNFNLAMGPKHIIKIMKKDKADPETMNKLKLVLYIKLFQGVFGHVDKNYNLAFQSFRWCLQFIAYSKRTRLFASIADEQIGAFYELCELFISMLCCHCFLIDLKENEALVGNNLKNFIKRQNPNYSHGFDLNEETKSLQWHWSLDEVDVIEALYCVAFDAMDKITLKFSKVNENFVFSQFFQYCAEIEEMLAILRGKIWECECDVFGPRIGLLVDSNHMNETIQKNILSITFKLKNDPQIICCLNKILEGLLLSSGVQFKVIQFFYVLKLYYMQDNEYTFEASSEMDKLTIECLCIIENIIDACDNPDEVTDYQLPKVLLTAMEGKLLVAEKISEDNDCSESLDDYHPRTYQFRHPRIIIDKMKTKLKQKLRFDSPKDPETDDHWIEYWKYCYQDNIGNLPDILSRIYQTFTDPSN
;
A
#
# COMPACT_ATOMS: atom_id res chain seq x y z
N MET A 1 -26.43 -14.67 -2.62
CA MET A 1 -25.21 -13.90 -2.29
C MET A 1 -24.93 -14.07 -0.81
N ASN A 2 -23.75 -14.53 -0.41
CA ASN A 2 -23.42 -14.85 1.00
C ASN A 2 -23.19 -13.53 1.79
N LYS A 3 -24.27 -12.75 1.99
CA LYS A 3 -24.27 -11.41 2.61
C LYS A 3 -24.11 -11.41 4.14
N ASP A 4 -23.98 -12.57 4.80
CA ASP A 4 -24.18 -12.63 6.25
C ASP A 4 -22.90 -12.79 7.09
N VAL A 5 -21.72 -12.92 6.46
CA VAL A 5 -20.48 -13.06 7.25
C VAL A 5 -19.87 -11.70 7.53
N ASP A 6 -20.20 -11.18 8.71
CA ASP A 6 -19.54 -10.04 9.33
C ASP A 6 -18.05 -10.30 9.60
N TYR A 7 -17.21 -9.25 9.50
CA TYR A 7 -15.77 -9.33 9.69
C TYR A 7 -15.37 -9.99 11.03
N GLN A 8 -16.10 -9.74 12.12
CA GLN A 8 -15.80 -10.36 13.42
C GLN A 8 -16.12 -11.85 13.43
N THR A 9 -17.19 -12.26 12.75
CA THR A 9 -17.54 -13.67 12.58
C THR A 9 -16.48 -14.40 11.77
N PHE A 10 -16.03 -13.78 10.67
CA PHE A 10 -14.92 -14.26 9.85
C PHE A 10 -13.63 -14.38 10.66
N LYS A 11 -13.19 -13.30 11.33
CA LYS A 11 -12.00 -13.23 12.20
C LYS A 11 -12.04 -14.29 13.31
N LYS A 12 -13.21 -14.52 13.93
CA LYS A 12 -13.40 -15.59 14.94
C LYS A 12 -13.26 -16.98 14.34
N SER A 13 -13.84 -17.23 13.16
CA SER A 13 -13.73 -18.52 12.46
C SER A 13 -12.27 -18.82 12.12
N LEU A 14 -11.60 -17.85 11.49
CA LEU A 14 -10.21 -17.95 11.09
C LEU A 14 -9.29 -18.19 12.29
N ARG A 15 -9.48 -17.46 13.39
CA ARG A 15 -8.75 -17.70 14.66
C ARG A 15 -8.91 -19.12 15.18
N LYS A 16 -10.09 -19.75 15.03
CA LYS A 16 -10.30 -21.16 15.44
C LYS A 16 -9.50 -22.12 14.55
N GLU A 17 -9.51 -21.92 13.24
CA GLU A 17 -8.75 -22.74 12.29
C GLU A 17 -7.24 -22.63 12.54
N PHE A 18 -6.74 -21.41 12.74
CA PHE A 18 -5.34 -21.20 13.13
C PHE A 18 -5.00 -21.89 14.44
N LYS A 19 -5.81 -21.71 15.50
CA LYS A 19 -5.56 -22.39 16.78
C LYS A 19 -5.51 -23.92 16.63
N LYS A 20 -6.37 -24.49 15.77
CA LYS A 20 -6.35 -25.92 15.46
C LYS A 20 -5.04 -26.32 14.77
N ALA A 21 -4.64 -25.61 13.71
CA ALA A 21 -3.40 -25.89 12.99
C ALA A 21 -2.17 -25.76 13.91
N VAL A 22 -2.12 -24.70 14.74
CA VAL A 22 -1.07 -24.45 15.72
C VAL A 22 -0.97 -25.58 16.74
N LYS A 23 -2.09 -26.02 17.33
CA LYS A 23 -2.10 -27.15 18.27
C LYS A 23 -1.57 -28.42 17.62
N THR A 24 -1.92 -28.68 16.37
CA THR A 24 -1.40 -29.84 15.63
C THR A 24 0.10 -29.73 15.41
N ILE A 25 0.61 -28.57 14.97
CA ILE A 25 2.06 -28.34 14.76
C ILE A 25 2.84 -28.50 16.06
N LEU A 26 2.33 -27.96 17.17
CA LEU A 26 2.97 -28.08 18.49
C LEU A 26 3.14 -29.53 18.95
N ASN A 27 2.24 -30.42 18.54
CA ASN A 27 2.27 -31.84 18.90
C ASN A 27 3.02 -32.71 17.89
N LEU A 28 3.52 -32.15 16.78
CA LEU A 28 4.28 -32.91 15.80
C LEU A 28 5.63 -33.33 16.38
N GLN A 29 5.95 -34.62 16.27
CA GLN A 29 7.27 -35.16 16.60
C GLN A 29 8.25 -35.15 15.42
N ALA A 30 7.73 -35.06 14.20
CA ALA A 30 8.52 -35.00 12.98
C ALA A 30 7.87 -34.04 11.98
N TYR A 31 8.68 -33.46 11.10
CA TYR A 31 8.21 -32.56 10.06
C TYR A 31 7.14 -33.21 9.17
N ASN A 32 6.02 -32.51 8.99
CA ASN A 32 4.94 -32.89 8.07
C ASN A 32 4.73 -31.75 7.06
N GLY A 33 5.11 -31.99 5.81
CA GLY A 33 5.06 -30.96 4.77
C GLY A 33 3.65 -30.51 4.39
N ASP A 34 2.65 -31.38 4.48
CA ASP A 34 1.26 -31.03 4.19
C ASP A 34 0.68 -30.12 5.28
N LEU A 35 0.95 -30.41 6.55
CA LEU A 35 0.49 -29.56 7.65
C LEU A 35 1.13 -28.16 7.60
N ILE A 36 2.43 -28.10 7.26
CA ILE A 36 3.15 -26.83 7.11
C ILE A 36 2.63 -26.06 5.88
N ARG A 37 2.35 -26.74 4.77
CA ARG A 37 1.68 -26.15 3.60
C ARG A 37 0.34 -25.54 4.02
N ASP A 38 -0.50 -26.29 4.71
CA ASP A 38 -1.85 -25.86 5.07
C ASP A 38 -1.81 -24.69 6.04
N PHE A 39 -0.87 -24.71 7.00
CA PHE A 39 -0.63 -23.56 7.87
C PHE A 39 -0.19 -22.32 7.09
N LEU A 40 0.69 -22.47 6.10
CA LEU A 40 1.13 -21.36 5.26
C LEU A 40 -0.01 -20.86 4.35
N ALA A 41 -0.81 -21.75 3.78
CA ALA A 41 -1.98 -21.39 2.97
C ALA A 41 -3.03 -20.62 3.77
N LEU A 42 -3.11 -20.85 5.08
CA LEU A 42 -3.87 -20.00 6.00
C LEU A 42 -3.09 -18.72 6.36
N TYR A 43 -1.83 -18.83 6.76
CA TYR A 43 -1.06 -17.68 7.25
C TYR A 43 -0.89 -16.60 6.20
N ILE A 44 -0.49 -16.97 4.99
CA ILE A 44 -0.03 -16.04 3.96
C ILE A 44 -1.14 -15.05 3.54
N PRO A 45 -2.36 -15.50 3.13
CA PRO A 45 -3.41 -14.57 2.70
C PRO A 45 -3.97 -13.71 3.83
N TYR A 46 -3.92 -14.22 5.06
CA TYR A 46 -4.59 -13.63 6.19
C TYR A 46 -3.64 -12.97 7.18
N HIS A 47 -2.35 -12.86 6.85
CA HIS A 47 -1.33 -12.39 7.78
C HIS A 47 -1.65 -10.99 8.32
N VAL A 48 -2.34 -10.13 7.56
CA VAL A 48 -2.78 -8.79 7.99
C VAL A 48 -3.80 -8.86 9.13
N VAL A 49 -4.78 -9.77 9.07
CA VAL A 49 -5.72 -10.06 10.20
C VAL A 49 -4.96 -10.47 11.46
N PHE A 50 -3.75 -10.96 11.24
CA PHE A 50 -2.89 -11.64 12.18
C PHE A 50 -1.59 -10.91 12.45
N TYR A 51 -1.45 -9.63 12.07
CA TYR A 51 -0.20 -8.87 12.29
C TYR A 51 0.20 -8.92 13.78
N ASN A 52 -0.81 -9.02 14.65
CA ASN A 52 -0.70 -9.18 16.10
C ASN A 52 -0.58 -10.62 16.62
N LEU A 53 -0.29 -11.62 15.79
CA LEU A 53 -0.09 -13.00 16.22
C LEU A 53 1.17 -13.11 17.08
N SER A 54 0.97 -12.89 18.38
CA SER A 54 1.85 -13.30 19.47
C SER A 54 2.36 -14.74 19.31
N ILE A 55 1.65 -15.57 18.55
CA ILE A 55 2.03 -16.96 18.28
C ILE A 55 3.29 -17.11 17.41
N MET A 56 3.71 -16.12 16.61
CA MET A 56 4.95 -16.19 15.82
C MET A 56 6.05 -15.25 16.32
N LYS A 57 5.80 -14.50 17.40
CA LYS A 57 6.80 -13.65 18.03
C LYS A 57 7.99 -14.47 18.55
N LYS A 58 9.15 -13.82 18.67
CA LYS A 58 10.35 -14.43 19.22
C LYS A 58 10.06 -15.04 20.61
N GLY A 59 10.46 -16.31 20.79
CA GLY A 59 10.23 -17.06 22.03
C GLY A 59 8.88 -17.77 22.13
N SER A 60 7.96 -17.60 21.16
CA SER A 60 6.70 -18.34 21.19
C SER A 60 6.94 -19.86 21.01
N PRO A 61 6.13 -20.72 21.67
CA PRO A 61 6.25 -22.17 21.51
C PRO A 61 6.11 -22.63 20.06
N LEU A 62 5.21 -22.01 19.29
CA LEU A 62 5.01 -22.35 17.89
C LEU A 62 6.23 -22.00 17.04
N ARG A 63 6.83 -20.81 17.23
CA ARG A 63 8.04 -20.43 16.49
C ARG A 63 9.20 -21.36 16.83
N ILE A 64 9.37 -21.73 18.10
CA ILE A 64 10.41 -22.67 18.53
C ILE A 64 10.19 -24.03 17.86
N GLN A 65 8.97 -24.56 17.95
CA GLN A 65 8.64 -25.87 17.38
C GLN A 65 8.78 -25.90 15.87
N THR A 66 8.24 -24.91 15.15
CA THR A 66 8.38 -24.79 13.70
C THR A 66 9.85 -24.73 13.30
N ASN A 67 10.68 -23.94 14.00
CA ASN A 67 12.12 -23.89 13.73
C ASN A 67 12.80 -25.24 13.97
N ASN A 68 12.44 -25.98 15.01
CA ASN A 68 13.02 -27.30 15.28
C ASN A 68 12.66 -28.30 14.18
N LEU A 69 11.37 -28.42 13.83
CA LEU A 69 10.88 -29.30 12.77
C LEU A 69 11.58 -29.02 11.43
N LEU A 70 11.71 -27.74 11.08
CA LEU A 70 12.35 -27.31 9.84
C LEU A 70 13.86 -27.58 9.84
N LYS A 71 14.56 -27.34 10.95
CA LYS A 71 16.00 -27.62 11.08
C LYS A 71 16.30 -29.12 11.00
N GLU A 72 15.52 -29.95 11.70
CA GLU A 72 15.66 -31.40 11.65
C GLU A 72 15.41 -31.94 10.24
N ALA A 73 14.39 -31.43 9.55
CA ALA A 73 14.11 -31.81 8.18
C ALA A 73 15.21 -31.36 7.21
N LEU A 74 15.74 -30.14 7.39
CA LEU A 74 16.84 -29.63 6.57
C LEU A 74 18.13 -30.43 6.78
N ALA A 75 18.44 -30.84 8.01
CA ALA A 75 19.63 -31.64 8.34
C ALA A 75 19.65 -33.01 7.63
N LYS A 76 18.48 -33.57 7.30
CA LYS A 76 18.36 -34.79 6.49
C LYS A 76 18.75 -34.57 5.04
N ILE A 77 18.75 -33.33 4.57
CA ILE A 77 19.18 -32.98 3.22
C ILE A 77 20.61 -32.44 3.28
N LEU A 78 21.57 -33.36 3.41
CA LEU A 78 23.00 -33.15 3.70
C LEU A 78 23.75 -32.14 2.80
N ASN A 79 23.17 -31.71 1.67
CA ASN A 79 23.85 -30.89 0.67
C ASN A 79 23.37 -29.43 0.58
N PHE A 80 22.47 -28.98 1.46
CA PHE A 80 21.94 -27.61 1.39
C PHE A 80 22.43 -26.73 2.53
N ASN A 81 23.37 -25.83 2.22
CA ASN A 81 23.53 -24.61 2.98
C ASN A 81 22.62 -23.54 2.36
N LEU A 82 21.62 -23.08 3.11
CA LEU A 82 20.70 -22.02 2.67
C LEU A 82 21.36 -20.63 2.52
N ALA A 83 22.62 -20.49 2.93
CA ALA A 83 23.47 -19.36 2.58
C ALA A 83 23.95 -19.43 1.11
N MET A 84 23.87 -20.60 0.47
CA MET A 84 24.05 -20.69 -0.98
C MET A 84 22.94 -19.92 -1.69
N GLY A 85 23.29 -19.22 -2.77
CA GLY A 85 22.32 -18.52 -3.60
C GLY A 85 21.29 -19.49 -4.20
N PRO A 86 20.05 -19.03 -4.47
CA PRO A 86 18.95 -19.89 -4.92
C PRO A 86 19.28 -20.65 -6.21
N LYS A 87 20.00 -20.00 -7.14
CA LYS A 87 20.51 -20.60 -8.38
C LYS A 87 21.38 -21.84 -8.13
N HIS A 88 22.20 -21.84 -7.08
CA HIS A 88 23.09 -22.95 -6.78
C HIS A 88 22.34 -24.15 -6.21
N ILE A 89 21.37 -23.89 -5.32
CA ILE A 89 20.48 -24.92 -4.77
C ILE A 89 19.69 -25.61 -5.88
N ILE A 90 19.08 -24.84 -6.78
CA ILE A 90 18.36 -25.38 -7.94
C ILE A 90 19.28 -26.22 -8.85
N LYS A 91 20.53 -25.80 -9.06
CA LYS A 91 21.52 -26.58 -9.83
C LYS A 91 21.87 -27.92 -9.18
N ILE A 92 21.93 -27.98 -7.85
CA ILE A 92 22.15 -29.23 -7.12
C ILE A 92 20.93 -30.14 -7.28
N MET A 93 19.73 -29.61 -7.02
CA MET A 93 18.47 -30.37 -7.13
C MET A 93 18.20 -30.87 -8.56
N LYS A 94 18.69 -30.17 -9.59
CA LYS A 94 18.60 -30.61 -10.99
C LYS A 94 19.35 -31.93 -11.26
N LYS A 95 20.33 -32.29 -10.43
CA LYS A 95 21.05 -33.56 -10.57
C LYS A 95 20.24 -34.74 -10.03
N ASP A 96 19.26 -34.48 -9.17
CA ASP A 96 18.36 -35.49 -8.65
C ASP A 96 17.30 -35.85 -9.71
N LYS A 97 16.79 -37.08 -9.69
CA LYS A 97 15.69 -37.47 -10.58
C LYS A 97 14.43 -36.69 -10.17
N ALA A 98 13.69 -36.18 -11.15
CA ALA A 98 12.42 -35.49 -10.88
C ALA A 98 11.38 -36.49 -10.34
N ASP A 99 11.31 -36.58 -9.01
CA ASP A 99 10.41 -37.45 -8.28
C ASP A 99 9.66 -36.68 -7.17
N PRO A 100 8.62 -37.27 -6.54
CA PRO A 100 7.88 -36.61 -5.47
C PRO A 100 8.76 -36.21 -4.27
N GLU A 101 9.87 -36.92 -4.03
CA GLU A 101 10.81 -36.61 -2.95
C GLU A 101 11.55 -35.29 -3.23
N THR A 102 12.01 -35.10 -4.46
CA THR A 102 12.68 -33.87 -4.93
C THR A 102 11.74 -32.66 -4.86
N MET A 103 10.47 -32.84 -5.19
CA MET A 103 9.45 -31.81 -4.96
C MET A 103 9.29 -31.45 -3.48
N ASN A 104 9.24 -32.45 -2.60
CA ASN A 104 9.11 -32.21 -1.17
C ASN A 104 10.34 -31.50 -0.60
N LYS A 105 11.55 -31.81 -1.11
CA LYS A 105 12.79 -31.07 -0.79
C LYS A 105 12.72 -29.62 -1.23
N LEU A 106 12.23 -29.33 -2.44
CA LEU A 106 12.04 -27.95 -2.92
C LEU A 106 11.04 -27.17 -2.07
N LYS A 107 9.88 -27.76 -1.78
CA LYS A 107 8.85 -27.16 -0.92
C LYS A 107 9.42 -26.87 0.46
N LEU A 108 10.14 -27.83 1.05
CA LEU A 108 10.79 -27.63 2.34
C LEU A 108 11.80 -26.47 2.31
N VAL A 109 12.68 -26.38 1.31
CA VAL A 109 13.62 -25.26 1.17
C VAL A 109 12.89 -23.92 1.08
N LEU A 110 11.83 -23.85 0.27
CA LEU A 110 11.02 -22.64 0.14
C LEU A 110 10.32 -22.29 1.46
N TYR A 111 9.73 -23.25 2.16
CA TYR A 111 9.09 -23.04 3.45
C TYR A 111 10.07 -22.49 4.48
N ILE A 112 11.28 -23.05 4.58
CA ILE A 112 12.28 -22.58 5.54
C ILE A 112 12.59 -21.10 5.30
N LYS A 113 12.84 -20.72 4.05
CA LYS A 113 13.15 -19.33 3.68
C LYS A 113 11.96 -18.40 3.86
N LEU A 114 10.77 -18.88 3.54
CA LEU A 114 9.53 -18.14 3.78
C LEU A 114 9.31 -17.86 5.26
N PHE A 115 9.47 -18.88 6.13
CA PHE A 115 9.36 -18.69 7.58
C PHE A 115 10.45 -17.77 8.13
N GLN A 116 11.68 -17.82 7.60
CA GLN A 116 12.72 -16.83 7.95
C GLN A 116 12.27 -15.41 7.63
N GLY A 117 11.65 -15.19 6.46
CA GLY A 117 11.09 -13.90 6.07
C GLY A 117 9.96 -13.47 7.00
N VAL A 118 9.00 -14.36 7.25
CA VAL A 118 7.89 -14.13 8.18
C VAL A 118 8.39 -13.79 9.59
N PHE A 119 9.39 -14.49 10.10
CA PHE A 119 9.99 -14.20 11.40
C PHE A 119 10.66 -12.84 11.43
N GLY A 120 11.43 -12.48 10.38
CA GLY A 120 12.01 -11.16 10.24
C GLY A 120 10.94 -10.06 10.27
N HIS A 121 9.86 -10.27 9.51
CA HIS A 121 8.74 -9.33 9.40
C HIS A 121 8.01 -9.14 10.74
N VAL A 122 7.67 -10.23 11.43
CA VAL A 122 7.02 -10.19 12.77
C VAL A 122 7.92 -9.53 13.82
N ASP A 123 9.24 -9.73 13.72
CA ASP A 123 10.22 -9.10 14.60
C ASP A 123 10.56 -7.65 14.19
N LYS A 124 9.86 -7.08 13.18
CA LYS A 124 10.12 -5.77 12.58
C LYS A 124 11.55 -5.60 12.04
N ASN A 125 12.23 -6.69 11.73
CA ASN A 125 13.48 -6.69 10.97
C ASN A 125 13.15 -6.82 9.49
N TYR A 126 12.64 -5.72 8.91
CA TYR A 126 12.15 -5.67 7.54
C TYR A 126 13.25 -5.93 6.49
N ASN A 127 14.51 -5.57 6.79
CA ASN A 127 15.64 -5.92 5.93
C ASN A 127 15.84 -7.44 5.83
N LEU A 128 15.92 -8.14 6.95
CA LEU A 128 16.04 -9.60 6.95
C LEU A 128 14.82 -10.27 6.29
N ALA A 129 13.63 -9.72 6.52
CA ALA A 129 12.40 -10.17 5.92
C ALA A 129 12.44 -10.05 4.39
N PHE A 130 12.75 -8.85 3.89
CA PHE A 130 12.92 -8.54 2.47
C PHE A 130 13.91 -9.48 1.82
N GLN A 131 15.12 -9.65 2.40
CA GLN A 131 16.14 -10.51 1.82
C GLN A 131 15.66 -11.96 1.69
N SER A 132 14.91 -12.44 2.68
CA SER A 132 14.35 -13.79 2.69
C SER A 132 13.24 -13.95 1.65
N PHE A 133 12.31 -12.98 1.55
CA PHE A 133 11.24 -12.98 0.55
C PHE A 133 11.78 -12.86 -0.88
N ARG A 134 12.74 -11.94 -1.11
CA ARG A 134 13.46 -11.83 -2.39
C ARG A 134 14.17 -13.13 -2.74
N TRP A 135 14.79 -13.80 -1.78
CA TRP A 135 15.42 -15.11 -1.99
C TRP A 135 14.39 -16.14 -2.46
N CYS A 136 13.19 -16.16 -1.85
CA CYS A 136 12.09 -17.04 -2.27
C CYS A 136 11.65 -16.77 -3.71
N LEU A 137 11.45 -15.51 -4.09
CA LEU A 137 11.06 -15.14 -5.46
C LEU A 137 12.12 -15.56 -6.48
N GLN A 138 13.40 -15.31 -6.18
CA GLN A 138 14.51 -15.77 -7.02
C GLN A 138 14.53 -17.29 -7.13
N PHE A 139 14.29 -18.01 -6.03
CA PHE A 139 14.23 -19.46 -6.03
C PHE A 139 13.11 -20.01 -6.92
N ILE A 140 11.91 -19.42 -6.84
CA ILE A 140 10.78 -19.79 -7.70
C ILE A 140 11.12 -19.52 -9.17
N ALA A 141 11.64 -18.34 -9.50
CA ALA A 141 12.02 -17.97 -10.86
C ALA A 141 13.07 -18.94 -11.45
N TYR A 142 14.10 -19.31 -10.67
CA TYR A 142 15.09 -20.29 -11.11
C TYR A 142 14.47 -21.69 -11.28
N SER A 143 13.60 -22.11 -10.37
CA SER A 143 12.89 -23.40 -10.44
C SER A 143 12.06 -23.50 -11.73
N LYS A 144 11.22 -22.50 -12.01
CA LYS A 144 10.41 -22.39 -13.24
C LYS A 144 11.28 -22.42 -14.50
N ARG A 145 12.36 -21.62 -14.53
CA ARG A 145 13.27 -21.56 -15.69
C ARG A 145 13.95 -22.90 -15.99
N THR A 146 14.30 -23.68 -14.96
CA THR A 146 14.97 -24.97 -15.15
C THR A 146 14.06 -26.08 -15.66
N ARG A 147 12.73 -25.87 -15.70
CA ARG A 147 11.73 -26.86 -16.13
C ARG A 147 11.90 -28.22 -15.43
N LEU A 148 12.27 -28.20 -14.15
CA LEU A 148 12.52 -29.40 -13.35
C LEU A 148 11.33 -30.38 -13.33
N PHE A 149 10.11 -29.88 -13.54
CA PHE A 149 8.86 -30.62 -13.37
C PHE A 149 7.98 -30.73 -14.60
N ALA A 150 8.53 -30.44 -15.80
CA ALA A 150 7.78 -30.36 -17.06
C ALA A 150 6.94 -31.60 -17.41
N SER A 151 7.15 -32.75 -16.76
CA SER A 151 6.48 -34.00 -17.11
C SER A 151 5.38 -34.49 -16.16
N ILE A 152 5.31 -34.13 -14.87
CA ILE A 152 4.37 -34.82 -13.94
C ILE A 152 3.73 -33.94 -12.84
N ALA A 153 4.25 -32.75 -12.53
CA ALA A 153 3.80 -31.99 -11.34
C ALA A 153 3.52 -30.50 -11.54
N ASP A 154 3.52 -30.02 -12.79
CA ASP A 154 3.40 -28.59 -13.09
C ASP A 154 2.14 -27.96 -12.50
N GLU A 155 1.01 -28.66 -12.44
CA GLU A 155 -0.22 -28.07 -11.88
C GLU A 155 -0.15 -27.84 -10.36
N GLN A 156 0.27 -28.85 -9.57
CA GLN A 156 0.27 -28.72 -8.12
C GLN A 156 1.36 -27.78 -7.61
N ILE A 157 2.55 -27.83 -8.20
CA ILE A 157 3.64 -26.93 -7.82
C ILE A 157 3.45 -25.53 -8.42
N GLY A 158 2.88 -25.45 -9.62
CA GLY A 158 2.55 -24.20 -10.30
C GLY A 158 1.58 -23.36 -9.48
N ALA A 159 0.43 -23.93 -9.08
CA ALA A 159 -0.55 -23.24 -8.25
C ALA A 159 0.04 -22.78 -6.90
N PHE A 160 0.90 -23.60 -6.30
CA PHE A 160 1.60 -23.23 -5.07
C PHE A 160 2.62 -22.10 -5.28
N TYR A 161 3.35 -22.11 -6.40
CA TYR A 161 4.28 -21.05 -6.77
C TYR A 161 3.57 -19.74 -7.08
N GLU A 162 2.45 -19.77 -7.79
CA GLU A 162 1.64 -18.58 -8.09
C GLU A 162 1.13 -17.94 -6.79
N LEU A 163 0.58 -18.75 -5.88
CA LEU A 163 0.17 -18.28 -4.55
C LEU A 163 1.34 -17.66 -3.78
N CYS A 164 2.51 -18.30 -3.81
CA CYS A 164 3.71 -17.76 -3.17
C CYS A 164 4.16 -16.47 -3.83
N GLU A 165 4.21 -16.39 -5.17
CA GLU A 165 4.64 -15.20 -5.90
C GLU A 165 3.76 -13.99 -5.57
N LEU A 166 2.44 -14.16 -5.53
CA LEU A 166 1.52 -13.10 -5.13
C LEU A 166 1.90 -12.53 -3.77
N PHE A 167 1.82 -13.34 -2.73
CA PHE A 167 1.92 -12.83 -1.36
C PHE A 167 3.35 -12.56 -0.93
N ILE A 168 4.34 -13.31 -1.42
CA ILE A 168 5.74 -13.02 -1.14
C ILE A 168 6.14 -11.73 -1.82
N SER A 169 5.65 -11.42 -3.03
CA SER A 169 5.93 -10.13 -3.68
C SER A 169 5.29 -8.98 -2.91
N MET A 170 4.04 -9.14 -2.46
CA MET A 170 3.38 -8.16 -1.59
C MET A 170 4.14 -7.94 -0.28
N LEU A 171 4.52 -9.02 0.43
CA LEU A 171 5.31 -8.93 1.66
C LEU A 171 6.71 -8.34 1.43
N CYS A 172 7.35 -8.69 0.31
CA CYS A 172 8.64 -8.15 -0.07
C CYS A 172 8.54 -6.65 -0.33
N CYS A 173 7.52 -6.21 -1.07
CA CYS A 173 7.27 -4.81 -1.33
C CYS A 173 6.95 -4.07 -0.03
N HIS A 174 6.06 -4.60 0.81
CA HIS A 174 5.75 -4.04 2.12
C HIS A 174 6.98 -3.79 2.99
N CYS A 175 7.88 -4.78 3.09
CA CYS A 175 9.13 -4.62 3.84
C CYS A 175 10.01 -3.50 3.27
N PHE A 176 10.03 -3.36 1.95
CA PHE A 176 10.79 -2.33 1.25
C PHE A 176 10.18 -0.94 1.45
N LEU A 177 8.86 -0.83 1.37
CA LEU A 177 8.11 0.41 1.57
C LEU A 177 8.27 0.94 3.00
N ILE A 178 8.19 0.07 4.01
CA ILE A 178 8.42 0.49 5.41
C ILE A 178 9.82 1.06 5.58
N ASP A 179 10.84 0.38 5.06
CA ASP A 179 12.23 0.85 5.15
C ASP A 179 12.41 2.23 4.49
N LEU A 180 11.69 2.51 3.40
CA LEU A 180 11.68 3.82 2.75
C LEU A 180 10.88 4.88 3.52
N LYS A 181 9.68 4.55 4.03
CA LYS A 181 8.80 5.49 4.75
C LYS A 181 9.36 5.86 6.13
N GLU A 182 9.97 4.92 6.85
CA GLU A 182 10.54 5.12 8.18
C GLU A 182 11.98 5.69 8.14
N ASN A 183 12.53 5.97 6.96
CA ASN A 183 13.88 6.50 6.84
C ASN A 183 13.93 7.99 7.19
N GLU A 184 14.27 8.29 8.43
CA GLU A 184 14.42 9.66 8.96
C GLU A 184 15.41 10.53 8.15
N ALA A 185 16.32 9.92 7.38
CA ALA A 185 17.27 10.66 6.55
C ALA A 185 16.61 11.28 5.29
N LEU A 186 15.42 10.85 4.88
CA LEU A 186 14.73 11.30 3.66
C LEU A 186 13.86 12.55 3.91
N VAL A 187 14.52 13.67 4.25
CA VAL A 187 13.87 14.97 4.50
C VAL A 187 14.58 16.08 3.70
N GLY A 188 13.81 17.04 3.17
CA GLY A 188 14.34 18.24 2.52
C GLY A 188 15.30 17.92 1.37
N ASN A 189 16.55 18.40 1.46
CA ASN A 189 17.57 18.18 0.42
C ASN A 189 17.90 16.70 0.20
N ASN A 190 17.82 15.86 1.23
CA ASN A 190 18.12 14.43 1.09
C ASN A 190 17.00 13.71 0.33
N LEU A 191 15.74 14.09 0.58
CA LEU A 191 14.62 13.63 -0.22
C LEU A 191 14.76 14.09 -1.67
N LYS A 192 15.12 15.35 -1.90
CA LYS A 192 15.42 15.88 -3.26
C LYS A 192 16.51 15.07 -3.96
N ASN A 193 17.64 14.84 -3.29
CA ASN A 193 18.77 14.09 -3.86
C ASN A 193 18.41 12.63 -4.09
N PHE A 194 17.57 12.04 -3.25
CA PHE A 194 17.02 10.71 -3.45
C PHE A 194 16.11 10.65 -4.68
N ILE A 195 15.12 11.54 -4.79
CA ILE A 195 14.18 11.58 -5.93
C ILE A 195 14.88 11.93 -7.24
N LYS A 196 15.88 12.83 -7.21
CA LYS A 196 16.72 13.12 -8.39
C LYS A 196 17.49 11.89 -8.86
N ARG A 197 17.98 11.04 -7.95
CA ARG A 197 18.65 9.78 -8.30
C ARG A 197 17.69 8.81 -8.98
N GLN A 198 16.41 8.77 -8.57
CA GLN A 198 15.38 7.92 -9.19
C GLN A 198 14.91 8.44 -10.55
N ASN A 199 15.11 9.72 -10.85
CA ASN A 199 14.66 10.36 -12.09
C ASN A 199 15.86 10.91 -12.89
N PRO A 200 16.71 10.05 -13.49
CA PRO A 200 17.95 10.46 -14.17
C PRO A 200 17.73 11.37 -15.38
N ASN A 201 16.51 11.47 -15.91
CA ASN A 201 16.16 12.45 -16.95
C ASN A 201 16.33 13.91 -16.46
N TYR A 202 16.53 14.15 -15.16
CA TYR A 202 17.01 15.41 -14.61
C TYR A 202 18.55 15.45 -14.61
N SER A 203 19.15 15.58 -15.79
CA SER A 203 20.61 15.70 -15.95
C SER A 203 21.10 17.10 -15.56
N HIS A 204 21.51 17.31 -14.30
CA HIS A 204 22.50 18.35 -13.96
C HIS A 204 23.40 17.85 -12.82
N GLY A 205 24.70 18.06 -12.99
CA GLY A 205 25.79 17.31 -12.38
C GLY A 205 25.74 17.17 -10.85
N PHE A 206 26.16 16.00 -10.38
CA PHE A 206 26.37 15.74 -8.96
C PHE A 206 27.79 15.26 -8.70
N ASP A 207 28.36 15.82 -7.63
CA ASP A 207 29.66 15.50 -7.06
C ASP A 207 29.45 14.46 -5.94
N LEU A 208 30.15 13.33 -6.02
CA LEU A 208 29.82 12.08 -5.30
C LEU A 208 30.44 11.94 -3.90
N ASN A 209 30.86 13.04 -3.26
CA ASN A 209 31.78 12.96 -2.11
C ASN A 209 31.22 13.33 -0.72
N GLU A 210 29.92 13.46 -0.53
CA GLU A 210 29.34 13.61 0.83
C GLU A 210 28.33 12.51 1.18
N GLU A 211 28.44 12.04 2.42
CA GLU A 211 27.49 11.18 3.18
C GLU A 211 27.68 9.65 3.13
N THR A 212 28.73 9.26 3.85
CA THR A 212 28.93 8.01 4.59
C THR A 212 27.78 7.64 5.55
N LYS A 213 27.31 6.38 5.46
CA LYS A 213 27.03 5.40 6.55
C LYS A 213 25.63 4.76 6.81
N SER A 214 24.59 4.87 5.99
CA SER A 214 23.33 4.12 6.29
C SER A 214 22.69 3.26 5.20
N LEU A 215 23.20 3.20 3.97
CA LEU A 215 22.37 2.78 2.83
C LEU A 215 22.99 1.75 1.87
N GLN A 216 23.71 0.75 2.40
CA GLN A 216 24.58 -0.16 1.62
C GLN A 216 23.96 -0.90 0.43
N TRP A 217 22.64 -0.97 0.31
CA TRP A 217 21.93 -1.65 -0.79
C TRP A 217 21.04 -0.72 -1.62
N HIS A 218 20.61 0.43 -1.07
CA HIS A 218 19.96 1.51 -1.84
C HIS A 218 20.89 2.11 -2.89
N TRP A 219 22.21 2.02 -2.73
CA TRP A 219 23.15 2.56 -3.73
C TRP A 219 23.22 1.74 -5.03
N SER A 220 22.63 0.55 -5.09
CA SER A 220 22.79 -0.37 -6.23
C SER A 220 21.50 -0.76 -6.95
N LEU A 221 20.36 -0.47 -6.35
CA LEU A 221 19.05 -0.83 -6.89
C LEU A 221 18.32 0.47 -7.17
N ASP A 222 17.80 0.62 -8.38
CA ASP A 222 16.75 1.60 -8.64
C ASP A 222 15.51 1.15 -7.87
N GLU A 223 15.13 1.92 -6.86
CA GLU A 223 14.06 1.58 -5.95
C GLU A 223 12.70 1.57 -6.66
N VAL A 224 12.52 2.43 -7.66
CA VAL A 224 11.33 2.43 -8.52
C VAL A 224 11.28 1.14 -9.33
N ASP A 225 12.37 0.74 -9.98
CA ASP A 225 12.43 -0.52 -10.74
C ASP A 225 12.14 -1.74 -9.85
N VAL A 226 12.62 -1.74 -8.59
CA VAL A 226 12.35 -2.82 -7.65
C VAL A 226 10.88 -2.87 -7.27
N ILE A 227 10.27 -1.72 -6.97
CA ILE A 227 8.85 -1.63 -6.63
C ILE A 227 8.00 -2.07 -7.82
N GLU A 228 8.25 -1.53 -9.01
CA GLU A 228 7.52 -1.88 -10.23
C GLU A 228 7.67 -3.37 -10.57
N ALA A 229 8.88 -3.93 -10.46
CA ALA A 229 9.08 -5.36 -10.71
C ALA A 229 8.30 -6.24 -9.72
N LEU A 230 8.30 -5.90 -8.42
CA LEU A 230 7.52 -6.62 -7.41
C LEU A 230 6.01 -6.45 -7.63
N TYR A 231 5.59 -5.26 -8.03
CA TYR A 231 4.21 -4.93 -8.33
C TYR A 231 3.69 -5.72 -9.53
N CYS A 232 4.43 -5.75 -10.64
CA CYS A 232 4.11 -6.56 -11.81
C CYS A 232 4.01 -8.05 -11.47
N VAL A 233 4.94 -8.59 -10.67
CA VAL A 233 4.88 -10.00 -10.26
C VAL A 233 3.63 -10.28 -9.42
N ALA A 234 3.26 -9.38 -8.51
CA ALA A 234 2.04 -9.53 -7.72
C ALA A 234 0.78 -9.49 -8.59
N PHE A 235 0.68 -8.52 -9.51
CA PHE A 235 -0.44 -8.40 -10.44
C PHE A 235 -0.56 -9.61 -11.37
N ASP A 236 0.54 -10.02 -12.00
CA ASP A 236 0.59 -11.19 -12.89
C ASP A 236 0.23 -12.49 -12.17
N ALA A 237 0.59 -12.61 -10.89
CA ALA A 237 0.21 -13.76 -10.08
C ALA A 237 -1.29 -13.72 -9.75
N MET A 238 -1.82 -12.55 -9.38
CA MET A 238 -3.23 -12.39 -9.05
C MET A 238 -4.16 -12.76 -10.20
N ASP A 239 -3.81 -12.36 -11.43
CA ASP A 239 -4.59 -12.67 -12.64
C ASP A 239 -4.65 -14.18 -12.94
N LYS A 240 -3.57 -14.91 -12.60
CA LYS A 240 -3.46 -16.36 -12.82
C LYS A 240 -4.10 -17.20 -11.72
N ILE A 241 -4.13 -16.69 -10.50
CA ILE A 241 -4.65 -17.45 -9.37
C ILE A 241 -6.17 -17.58 -9.50
N THR A 242 -6.63 -18.77 -9.88
CA THR A 242 -8.01 -19.16 -9.64
C THR A 242 -8.18 -19.41 -8.14
N LEU A 243 -8.63 -18.40 -7.40
CA LEU A 243 -8.90 -18.52 -5.97
C LEU A 243 -10.04 -19.53 -5.80
N LYS A 244 -9.72 -20.81 -5.55
CA LYS A 244 -10.70 -21.86 -5.15
C LYS A 244 -11.20 -21.63 -3.71
N PHE A 245 -11.40 -20.38 -3.35
CA PHE A 245 -11.85 -19.94 -2.04
C PHE A 245 -13.38 -19.86 -2.00
N SER A 246 -13.94 -19.91 -0.80
CA SER A 246 -15.32 -19.45 -0.63
C SER A 246 -15.39 -17.97 -1.04
N LYS A 247 -16.56 -17.49 -1.49
CA LYS A 247 -16.71 -16.09 -1.92
C LYS A 247 -16.27 -15.08 -0.84
N VAL A 248 -16.48 -15.41 0.43
CA VAL A 248 -16.04 -14.59 1.59
C VAL A 248 -14.52 -14.50 1.67
N ASN A 249 -13.82 -15.63 1.51
CA ASN A 249 -12.37 -15.69 1.52
C ASN A 249 -11.77 -14.98 0.29
N GLU A 250 -12.38 -15.17 -0.88
CA GLU A 250 -12.00 -14.51 -2.12
C GLU A 250 -12.09 -12.99 -1.98
N ASN A 251 -13.24 -12.48 -1.53
CA ASN A 251 -13.43 -11.04 -1.27
C ASN A 251 -12.42 -10.51 -0.25
N PHE A 252 -12.17 -11.26 0.83
CA PHE A 252 -11.15 -10.88 1.79
C PHE A 252 -9.77 -10.73 1.12
N VAL A 253 -9.32 -11.73 0.34
CA VAL A 253 -8.03 -11.67 -0.34
C VAL A 253 -7.96 -10.52 -1.35
N PHE A 254 -9.00 -10.30 -2.16
CA PHE A 254 -9.07 -9.15 -3.07
C PHE A 254 -8.98 -7.82 -2.32
N SER A 255 -9.69 -7.68 -1.20
CA SER A 255 -9.65 -6.45 -0.41
C SER A 255 -8.24 -6.13 0.08
N GLN A 256 -7.50 -7.15 0.53
CA GLN A 256 -6.11 -6.98 0.99
C GLN A 256 -5.19 -6.68 -0.19
N PHE A 257 -5.33 -7.42 -1.29
CA PHE A 257 -4.55 -7.20 -2.52
C PHE A 257 -4.66 -5.74 -2.99
N PHE A 258 -5.87 -5.21 -3.15
CA PHE A 258 -6.04 -3.83 -3.60
C PHE A 258 -5.52 -2.80 -2.59
N GLN A 259 -5.64 -3.05 -1.28
CA GLN A 259 -5.07 -2.15 -0.27
C GLN A 259 -3.54 -2.08 -0.38
N TYR A 260 -2.87 -3.23 -0.56
CA TYR A 260 -1.43 -3.27 -0.83
C TYR A 260 -1.05 -2.59 -2.15
N CYS A 261 -1.85 -2.78 -3.20
CA CYS A 261 -1.61 -2.08 -4.46
C CYS A 261 -1.68 -0.57 -4.26
N ALA A 262 -2.64 -0.09 -3.48
CA ALA A 262 -2.76 1.32 -3.15
C ALA A 262 -1.52 1.86 -2.41
N GLU A 263 -0.97 1.11 -1.44
CA GLU A 263 0.26 1.51 -0.74
C GLU A 263 1.48 1.59 -1.67
N ILE A 264 1.54 0.70 -2.66
CA ILE A 264 2.59 0.72 -3.70
C ILE A 264 2.45 1.94 -4.60
N GLU A 265 1.23 2.22 -5.08
CA GLU A 265 0.93 3.38 -5.91
C GLU A 265 1.18 4.69 -5.15
N GLU A 266 0.87 4.76 -3.86
CA GLU A 266 1.17 5.91 -3.00
C GLU A 266 2.67 6.19 -2.99
N MET A 267 3.48 5.13 -2.82
CA MET A 267 4.92 5.27 -2.84
C MET A 267 5.44 5.68 -4.21
N LEU A 268 4.94 5.08 -5.30
CA LEU A 268 5.32 5.46 -6.66
C LEU A 268 4.97 6.92 -6.96
N ALA A 269 3.81 7.39 -6.47
CA ALA A 269 3.40 8.79 -6.59
C ALA A 269 4.40 9.75 -5.94
N ILE A 270 4.95 9.38 -4.79
CA ILE A 270 5.98 10.15 -4.10
C ILE A 270 7.31 10.06 -4.86
N LEU A 271 7.78 8.85 -5.20
CA LEU A 271 9.08 8.65 -5.86
C LEU A 271 9.18 9.28 -7.26
N ARG A 272 8.08 9.32 -7.99
CA ARG A 272 7.96 9.97 -9.31
C ARG A 272 7.51 11.42 -9.24
N GLY A 273 7.31 11.95 -8.03
CA GLY A 273 6.91 13.33 -7.84
C GLY A 273 7.91 14.33 -8.43
N LYS A 274 7.39 15.48 -8.85
CA LYS A 274 8.19 16.59 -9.37
C LYS A 274 8.69 17.45 -8.21
N ILE A 275 9.97 17.80 -8.23
CA ILE A 275 10.59 18.66 -7.23
C ILE A 275 10.29 20.13 -7.57
N TRP A 276 9.84 20.88 -6.56
CA TRP A 276 9.51 22.30 -6.64
C TRP A 276 10.35 23.08 -5.63
N GLU A 277 10.92 24.20 -6.06
CA GLU A 277 11.56 25.15 -5.15
C GLU A 277 10.55 26.26 -4.82
N CYS A 278 10.39 26.54 -3.53
CA CYS A 278 9.32 27.37 -3.01
C CYS A 278 9.89 28.37 -2.00
N GLU A 279 9.52 29.64 -2.11
CA GLU A 279 9.80 30.60 -1.04
C GLU A 279 8.74 30.48 0.06
N CYS A 280 9.19 30.25 1.30
CA CYS A 280 8.34 30.23 2.48
C CYS A 280 8.68 31.43 3.37
N ASP A 281 7.68 32.28 3.64
CA ASP A 281 7.82 33.54 4.41
C ASP A 281 8.62 33.39 5.73
N VAL A 282 8.49 32.24 6.40
CA VAL A 282 9.04 32.01 7.74
C VAL A 282 10.38 31.27 7.72
N PHE A 283 10.69 30.53 6.65
CA PHE A 283 11.77 29.54 6.66
C PHE A 283 12.75 29.66 5.51
N GLY A 284 12.64 30.70 4.67
CA GLY A 284 13.46 30.85 3.48
C GLY A 284 13.08 29.88 2.35
N PRO A 285 13.95 29.69 1.36
CA PRO A 285 13.69 28.77 0.25
C PRO A 285 13.60 27.33 0.79
N ARG A 286 12.47 26.68 0.51
CA ARG A 286 12.22 25.28 0.78
C ARG A 286 12.04 24.53 -0.52
N ILE A 287 12.28 23.22 -0.44
CA ILE A 287 11.91 22.30 -1.51
C ILE A 287 10.65 21.58 -1.10
N GLY A 288 9.66 21.61 -1.98
CA GLY A 288 8.47 20.78 -1.90
C GLY A 288 8.45 19.77 -3.06
N LEU A 289 7.70 18.70 -2.87
CA LEU A 289 7.50 17.64 -3.83
C LEU A 289 6.03 17.65 -4.22
N LEU A 290 5.76 17.87 -5.50
CA LEU A 290 4.44 17.65 -6.07
C LEU A 290 4.35 16.17 -6.45
N VAL A 291 3.49 15.41 -5.77
CA VAL A 291 3.32 13.99 -6.05
C VAL A 291 2.83 13.77 -7.49
N ASP A 292 3.17 12.63 -8.07
CA ASP A 292 2.65 12.25 -9.38
C ASP A 292 1.14 11.94 -9.29
N SER A 293 0.35 12.71 -10.03
CA SER A 293 -1.11 12.61 -10.01
C SER A 293 -1.63 11.29 -10.58
N ASN A 294 -0.92 10.64 -11.51
CA ASN A 294 -1.40 9.39 -12.10
C ASN A 294 -1.35 8.26 -11.07
N HIS A 295 -0.20 8.09 -10.41
CA HIS A 295 -0.04 7.11 -9.33
C HIS A 295 -0.91 7.45 -8.11
N MET A 296 -1.12 8.73 -7.80
CA MET A 296 -2.03 9.13 -6.73
C MET A 296 -3.49 8.80 -7.07
N ASN A 297 -3.91 8.97 -8.32
CA ASN A 297 -5.23 8.56 -8.79
C ASN A 297 -5.39 7.03 -8.72
N GLU A 298 -4.37 6.25 -9.09
CA GLU A 298 -4.39 4.79 -8.89
C GLU A 298 -4.51 4.43 -7.39
N THR A 299 -3.83 5.16 -6.50
CA THR A 299 -3.95 4.99 -5.03
C THR A 299 -5.40 5.15 -4.56
N ILE A 300 -6.09 6.19 -5.03
CA ILE A 300 -7.51 6.43 -4.74
C ILE A 300 -8.36 5.28 -5.31
N GLN A 301 -8.15 4.94 -6.57
CA GLN A 301 -8.88 3.89 -7.27
C GLN A 301 -8.78 2.54 -6.57
N LYS A 302 -7.56 2.12 -6.18
CA LYS A 302 -7.35 0.84 -5.50
C LYS A 302 -7.95 0.83 -4.09
N ASN A 303 -7.91 1.94 -3.37
CA ASN A 303 -8.60 2.02 -2.06
C ASN A 303 -10.12 1.93 -2.20
N ILE A 304 -10.72 2.55 -3.24
CA ILE A 304 -12.16 2.41 -3.53
C ILE A 304 -12.49 0.94 -3.81
N LEU A 305 -11.73 0.27 -4.68
CA LEU A 305 -11.90 -1.17 -4.95
C LEU A 305 -11.77 -1.99 -3.67
N SER A 306 -10.74 -1.73 -2.85
CA SER A 306 -10.53 -2.43 -1.58
C SER A 306 -11.77 -2.35 -0.69
N ILE A 307 -12.31 -1.14 -0.46
CA ILE A 307 -13.52 -0.93 0.35
C ILE A 307 -14.68 -1.80 -0.18
N THR A 308 -14.86 -1.88 -1.49
CA THR A 308 -15.99 -2.63 -2.07
C THR A 308 -15.86 -4.16 -1.99
N PHE A 309 -14.65 -4.68 -1.74
CA PHE A 309 -14.40 -6.09 -1.44
C PHE A 309 -14.34 -6.40 0.06
N LYS A 310 -14.22 -5.38 0.93
CA LYS A 310 -14.14 -5.60 2.39
C LYS A 310 -15.42 -6.22 2.94
N LEU A 311 -15.26 -6.97 4.02
CA LEU A 311 -16.38 -7.58 4.73
C LEU A 311 -17.18 -6.53 5.48
N LYS A 312 -18.45 -6.84 5.80
CA LYS A 312 -19.28 -5.95 6.62
C LYS A 312 -18.61 -5.68 7.96
N ASN A 313 -18.61 -4.41 8.37
CA ASN A 313 -18.00 -3.90 9.61
C ASN A 313 -16.48 -4.16 9.72
N ASP A 314 -15.78 -4.26 8.60
CA ASP A 314 -14.32 -4.33 8.59
C ASP A 314 -13.73 -2.95 8.98
N PRO A 315 -12.96 -2.83 10.08
CA PRO A 315 -12.35 -1.56 10.49
C PRO A 315 -11.44 -0.94 9.44
N GLN A 316 -10.86 -1.77 8.55
CA GLN A 316 -9.95 -1.30 7.50
C GLN A 316 -10.68 -0.47 6.42
N ILE A 317 -12.02 -0.45 6.39
CA ILE A 317 -12.78 0.49 5.54
C ILE A 317 -12.39 1.93 5.89
N ILE A 318 -12.26 2.25 7.19
CA ILE A 318 -11.88 3.58 7.64
C ILE A 318 -10.44 3.90 7.23
N CYS A 319 -9.53 2.93 7.31
CA CYS A 319 -8.14 3.10 6.84
C CYS A 319 -8.09 3.46 5.35
N CYS A 320 -8.86 2.75 4.51
CA CYS A 320 -8.94 3.04 3.08
C CYS A 320 -9.57 4.42 2.80
N LEU A 321 -10.62 4.81 3.53
CA LEU A 321 -11.23 6.14 3.40
C LEU A 321 -10.27 7.27 3.81
N ASN A 322 -9.47 7.04 4.85
CA ASN A 322 -8.40 7.95 5.25
C ASN A 322 -7.35 8.11 4.13
N LYS A 323 -6.96 7.01 3.48
CA LYS A 323 -6.04 7.04 2.34
C LYS A 323 -6.63 7.67 1.07
N ILE A 324 -7.94 7.52 0.84
CA ILE A 324 -8.64 8.25 -0.23
C ILE A 324 -8.59 9.75 0.03
N LEU A 325 -8.90 10.19 1.25
CA LEU A 325 -8.85 11.60 1.64
C LEU A 325 -7.42 12.17 1.51
N GLU A 326 -6.42 11.43 1.97
CA GLU A 326 -5.00 11.75 1.75
C GLU A 326 -4.70 11.94 0.25
N GLY A 327 -5.09 10.98 -0.59
CA GLY A 327 -4.84 11.04 -2.02
C GLY A 327 -5.54 12.21 -2.71
N LEU A 328 -6.80 12.49 -2.36
CA LEU A 328 -7.55 13.63 -2.92
C LEU A 328 -6.91 14.97 -2.58
N LEU A 329 -6.37 15.13 -1.37
CA LEU A 329 -5.64 16.33 -0.98
C LEU A 329 -4.33 16.47 -1.77
N LEU A 330 -3.60 15.37 -1.96
CA LEU A 330 -2.29 15.36 -2.63
C LEU A 330 -2.38 15.47 -4.16
N SER A 331 -3.42 14.90 -4.80
CA SER A 331 -3.64 15.00 -6.26
C SER A 331 -3.77 16.45 -6.75
N SER A 332 -4.09 17.39 -5.85
CA SER A 332 -4.26 18.83 -6.10
C SER A 332 -5.38 19.18 -7.10
N GLY A 333 -6.06 20.32 -6.90
CA GLY A 333 -7.11 20.79 -7.81
C GLY A 333 -8.42 19.99 -7.78
N VAL A 334 -8.55 19.05 -6.83
CA VAL A 334 -9.80 18.31 -6.58
C VAL A 334 -10.84 19.27 -6.00
N GLN A 335 -12.08 19.15 -6.46
CA GLN A 335 -13.19 19.90 -5.91
C GLN A 335 -13.44 19.54 -4.45
N PHE A 336 -13.71 20.56 -3.64
CA PHE A 336 -13.97 20.39 -2.22
C PHE A 336 -15.18 19.48 -1.95
N LYS A 337 -16.19 19.55 -2.82
CA LYS A 337 -17.36 18.67 -2.84
C LYS A 337 -17.00 17.17 -2.81
N VAL A 338 -16.01 16.75 -3.59
CA VAL A 338 -15.56 15.33 -3.63
C VAL A 338 -14.95 14.92 -2.29
N ILE A 339 -14.17 15.80 -1.68
CA ILE A 339 -13.55 15.55 -0.36
C ILE A 339 -14.62 15.49 0.73
N GLN A 340 -15.60 16.39 0.71
CA GLN A 340 -16.74 16.35 1.61
C GLN A 340 -17.52 15.05 1.47
N PHE A 341 -17.77 14.57 0.25
CA PHE A 341 -18.43 13.29 0.01
C PHE A 341 -17.70 12.12 0.71
N PHE A 342 -16.39 11.96 0.46
CA PHE A 342 -15.62 10.87 1.09
C PHE A 342 -15.47 11.04 2.59
N TYR A 343 -15.45 12.28 3.09
CA TYR A 343 -15.45 12.55 4.53
C TYR A 343 -16.77 12.16 5.19
N VAL A 344 -17.91 12.51 4.59
CA VAL A 344 -19.24 12.07 5.08
C VAL A 344 -19.37 10.55 5.00
N LEU A 345 -18.86 9.93 3.94
CA LEU A 345 -18.81 8.48 3.81
C LEU A 345 -17.97 7.84 4.94
N LYS A 346 -16.82 8.43 5.28
CA LYS A 346 -16.01 8.03 6.46
C LYS A 346 -16.83 8.12 7.74
N LEU A 347 -17.53 9.24 7.98
CA LEU A 347 -18.37 9.41 9.16
C LEU A 347 -19.48 8.36 9.24
N TYR A 348 -20.11 8.01 8.11
CA TYR A 348 -21.11 6.93 8.05
C TYR A 348 -20.55 5.60 8.56
N TYR A 349 -19.38 5.17 8.07
CA TYR A 349 -18.76 3.92 8.52
C TYR A 349 -18.21 3.99 9.95
N MET A 350 -17.94 5.19 10.49
CA MET A 350 -17.50 5.37 11.87
C MET A 350 -18.63 5.27 12.91
N GLN A 351 -19.91 5.36 12.51
CA GLN A 351 -21.04 5.28 13.44
C GLN A 351 -21.06 3.95 14.22
N ASP A 352 -20.48 2.88 13.66
CA ASP A 352 -20.28 1.61 14.34
C ASP A 352 -19.04 1.68 15.27
N ASN A 353 -19.24 2.29 16.45
CA ASN A 353 -18.22 2.67 17.43
C ASN A 353 -17.26 1.55 17.90
N GLU A 354 -17.62 0.27 17.80
CA GLU A 354 -16.79 -0.82 18.36
C GLU A 354 -15.44 -1.03 17.64
N TYR A 355 -15.26 -0.46 16.44
CA TYR A 355 -14.16 -0.84 15.54
C TYR A 355 -13.11 0.27 15.30
N THR A 356 -13.38 1.50 15.74
CA THR A 356 -12.52 2.68 15.49
C THR A 356 -11.15 2.58 16.15
N PHE A 357 -11.03 1.86 17.28
CA PHE A 357 -9.77 1.74 17.99
C PHE A 357 -8.71 0.95 17.20
N GLU A 358 -9.10 -0.13 16.50
CA GLU A 358 -8.14 -0.90 15.68
C GLU A 358 -7.59 -0.05 14.52
N ALA A 359 -8.44 0.74 13.85
CA ALA A 359 -8.05 1.58 12.72
C ALA A 359 -7.08 2.72 13.10
N SER A 360 -7.28 3.35 14.27
CA SER A 360 -6.45 4.49 14.70
C SER A 360 -4.98 4.13 14.99
N SER A 361 -4.70 2.87 15.32
CA SER A 361 -3.38 2.44 15.76
C SER A 361 -2.37 2.19 14.63
N GLU A 362 -2.82 2.16 13.38
CA GLU A 362 -2.02 1.79 12.20
C GLU A 362 -1.73 2.96 11.24
N MET A 363 -2.23 4.16 11.52
CA MET A 363 -2.07 5.30 10.61
C MET A 363 -0.63 5.83 10.63
N ASP A 364 -0.07 6.02 9.44
CA ASP A 364 1.22 6.69 9.27
C ASP A 364 1.09 8.22 9.45
N LYS A 365 2.24 8.86 9.66
CA LYS A 365 2.32 10.29 9.97
C LYS A 365 1.82 11.18 8.81
N LEU A 366 2.02 10.76 7.55
CA LEU A 366 1.55 11.50 6.37
C LEU A 366 0.03 11.50 6.34
N THR A 367 -0.60 10.34 6.53
CA THR A 367 -2.07 10.25 6.62
C THR A 367 -2.61 11.15 7.72
N ILE A 368 -2.01 11.13 8.90
CA ILE A 368 -2.43 11.98 10.03
C ILE A 368 -2.36 13.46 9.66
N GLU A 369 -1.26 13.92 9.07
CA GLU A 369 -1.09 15.32 8.71
C GLU A 369 -2.10 15.76 7.63
N CYS A 370 -2.31 14.94 6.60
CA CYS A 370 -3.32 15.19 5.56
C CYS A 370 -4.73 15.29 6.15
N LEU A 371 -5.12 14.34 7.00
CA LEU A 371 -6.44 14.33 7.62
C LEU A 371 -6.65 15.54 8.54
N CYS A 372 -5.64 15.92 9.33
CA CYS A 372 -5.72 17.13 10.14
C CYS A 372 -5.97 18.37 9.28
N ILE A 373 -5.38 18.48 8.09
CA ILE A 373 -5.65 19.60 7.18
C ILE A 373 -7.09 19.53 6.67
N ILE A 374 -7.54 18.37 6.22
CA ILE A 374 -8.91 18.18 5.69
C ILE A 374 -9.96 18.51 6.74
N GLU A 375 -9.81 17.98 7.95
CA GLU A 375 -10.72 18.24 9.08
C GLU A 375 -10.78 19.74 9.39
N ASN A 376 -9.63 20.43 9.42
CA ASN A 376 -9.60 21.89 9.62
C ASN A 376 -10.24 22.69 8.48
N ILE A 377 -10.16 22.21 7.22
CA ILE A 377 -10.82 22.84 6.07
C ILE A 377 -12.34 22.63 6.18
N ILE A 378 -12.78 21.42 6.52
CA ILE A 378 -14.20 21.10 6.69
C ILE A 378 -14.81 21.91 7.84
N ASP A 379 -14.14 21.97 8.99
CA ASP A 379 -14.56 22.78 10.14
C ASP A 379 -14.58 24.29 9.85
N ALA A 380 -13.81 24.75 8.86
CA ALA A 380 -13.81 26.15 8.43
C ALA A 380 -15.00 26.51 7.52
N CYS A 381 -15.67 25.51 6.95
CA CYS A 381 -16.82 25.70 6.08
C CYS A 381 -18.11 25.68 6.92
N ASP A 382 -18.54 26.87 7.37
CA ASP A 382 -19.74 27.05 8.21
C ASP A 382 -21.03 26.47 7.55
N ASN A 383 -21.08 26.43 6.21
CA ASN A 383 -22.19 25.87 5.44
C ASN A 383 -21.66 25.06 4.23
N PRO A 384 -21.76 23.72 4.22
CA PRO A 384 -21.18 22.88 3.18
C PRO A 384 -21.77 23.15 1.79
N ASP A 385 -23.03 23.58 1.73
CA ASP A 385 -23.75 23.86 0.48
C ASP A 385 -23.22 25.10 -0.26
N GLU A 386 -22.48 26.00 0.41
CA GLU A 386 -22.00 27.26 -0.17
C GLU A 386 -20.65 27.15 -0.91
N VAL A 387 -20.01 25.97 -0.91
CA VAL A 387 -18.58 25.80 -1.26
C VAL A 387 -18.37 24.72 -2.33
N THR A 388 -19.42 24.26 -3.00
CA THR A 388 -19.36 23.15 -3.97
C THR A 388 -18.33 23.37 -5.07
N ASP A 389 -18.22 24.60 -5.58
CA ASP A 389 -17.33 24.96 -6.71
C ASP A 389 -15.88 25.27 -6.30
N TYR A 390 -15.52 25.14 -5.01
CA TYR A 390 -14.17 25.47 -4.55
C TYR A 390 -13.18 24.35 -4.89
N GLN A 391 -12.13 24.65 -5.64
CA GLN A 391 -11.00 23.73 -5.86
C GLN A 391 -9.95 23.89 -4.77
N LEU A 392 -9.48 22.77 -4.22
CA LEU A 392 -8.41 22.82 -3.24
C LEU A 392 -7.10 23.36 -3.84
N PRO A 393 -6.33 24.13 -3.06
CA PRO A 393 -4.99 24.58 -3.46
C PRO A 393 -4.04 23.39 -3.68
N LYS A 394 -3.00 23.63 -4.47
CA LYS A 394 -1.94 22.62 -4.69
C LYS A 394 -1.21 22.34 -3.38
N VAL A 395 -0.90 21.08 -3.11
CA VAL A 395 -0.17 20.66 -1.91
C VAL A 395 1.17 20.06 -2.30
N LEU A 396 2.22 20.45 -1.57
CA LEU A 396 3.57 19.93 -1.73
C LEU A 396 4.02 19.21 -0.46
N LEU A 397 4.66 18.07 -0.64
CA LEU A 397 5.29 17.28 0.42
C LEU A 397 6.74 17.72 0.64
N THR A 398 7.18 17.91 1.88
CA THR A 398 8.57 18.31 2.19
C THR A 398 9.37 17.22 2.92
N ALA A 399 8.70 16.16 3.38
CA ALA A 399 9.28 15.00 4.04
C ALA A 399 8.40 13.77 3.82
N MET A 400 8.98 12.57 3.74
CA MET A 400 8.22 11.31 3.60
C MET A 400 7.20 11.12 4.74
N GLU A 401 7.52 11.61 5.94
CA GLU A 401 6.67 11.48 7.13
C GLU A 401 5.48 12.45 7.18
N GLY A 402 5.30 13.34 6.21
CA GLY A 402 4.04 14.10 6.14
C GLY A 402 4.12 15.61 6.08
N LYS A 403 5.28 16.27 6.20
CA LYS A 403 5.31 17.74 6.30
C LYS A 403 4.81 18.44 5.03
N LEU A 404 3.67 19.12 5.08
CA LEU A 404 3.02 19.73 3.91
C LEU A 404 3.25 21.25 3.79
N LEU A 405 3.34 21.71 2.55
CA LEU A 405 3.21 23.10 2.15
C LEU A 405 2.01 23.23 1.22
N VAL A 406 1.23 24.29 1.38
CA VAL A 406 0.05 24.52 0.53
C VAL A 406 0.28 25.77 -0.30
N ALA A 407 0.01 25.68 -1.60
CA ALA A 407 0.20 26.75 -2.58
C ALA A 407 -0.88 27.82 -2.41
N GLU A 408 -0.47 29.07 -2.36
CA GLU A 408 -1.34 30.21 -2.60
C GLU A 408 -1.07 30.74 -4.00
N LYS A 409 -2.09 30.78 -4.88
CA LYS A 409 -1.98 31.48 -6.17
C LYS A 409 -1.80 32.97 -5.85
N ILE A 410 -0.67 33.54 -6.25
CA ILE A 410 -0.48 34.99 -6.27
C ILE A 410 -1.33 35.49 -7.44
N SER A 411 -2.20 36.46 -7.16
CA SER A 411 -2.99 37.15 -8.19
C SER A 411 -2.10 37.57 -9.35
N GLU A 412 -2.58 37.36 -10.58
CA GLU A 412 -1.93 37.80 -11.81
C GLU A 412 -1.69 39.31 -11.74
N ASP A 413 -0.43 39.71 -11.54
CA ASP A 413 0.01 40.99 -12.05
C ASP A 413 -0.06 40.91 -13.58
N ASN A 414 -0.72 41.90 -14.15
CA ASN A 414 -1.02 42.08 -15.57
C ASN A 414 0.14 41.77 -16.52
N ASP A 415 -0.24 41.37 -17.75
CA ASP A 415 0.50 41.61 -19.00
C ASP A 415 1.75 40.77 -19.31
N CYS A 416 1.68 39.44 -19.22
CA CYS A 416 2.59 38.58 -20.00
C CYS A 416 1.81 37.52 -20.78
N SER A 417 1.33 37.94 -21.94
CA SER A 417 1.18 37.07 -23.11
C SER A 417 2.49 36.32 -23.38
N GLU A 418 2.38 35.12 -23.94
CA GLU A 418 3.45 34.38 -24.62
C GLU A 418 4.51 33.69 -23.72
N SER A 419 4.30 32.40 -23.47
CA SER A 419 5.12 31.33 -24.05
C SER A 419 4.82 30.02 -23.33
N LEU A 420 4.68 28.96 -24.12
CA LEU A 420 4.38 27.60 -23.71
C LEU A 420 5.59 26.92 -23.04
N ASP A 421 6.36 27.66 -22.23
CA ASP A 421 7.53 27.14 -21.53
C ASP A 421 7.10 26.63 -20.15
N ASP A 422 6.92 25.31 -20.11
CA ASP A 422 6.41 24.46 -19.04
C ASP A 422 7.28 24.43 -17.75
N TYR A 423 8.03 25.50 -17.42
CA TYR A 423 9.15 25.40 -16.45
C TYR A 423 9.30 26.52 -15.40
N HIS A 424 8.43 27.54 -15.32
CA HIS A 424 8.58 28.59 -14.29
C HIS A 424 7.30 28.87 -13.48
N PRO A 425 7.12 28.23 -12.31
CA PRO A 425 5.99 28.54 -11.43
C PRO A 425 6.32 29.77 -10.56
N ARG A 426 6.43 30.96 -11.17
CA ARG A 426 6.50 32.21 -10.41
C ARG A 426 5.16 32.63 -9.77
N THR A 427 4.08 31.89 -10.03
CA THR A 427 2.72 32.25 -9.63
C THR A 427 2.25 31.70 -8.29
N TYR A 428 3.06 30.90 -7.58
CA TYR A 428 2.63 30.30 -6.30
C TYR A 428 3.57 30.65 -5.16
N GLN A 429 3.01 31.26 -4.12
CA GLN A 429 3.69 31.39 -2.84
C GLN A 429 3.22 30.26 -1.93
N PHE A 430 4.14 29.45 -1.41
CA PHE A 430 3.78 28.31 -0.58
C PHE A 430 3.85 28.67 0.89
N ARG A 431 2.73 28.49 1.58
CA ARG A 431 2.58 28.86 2.99
C ARG A 431 2.30 27.63 3.83
N HIS A 432 2.56 27.78 5.13
CA HIS A 432 2.19 26.78 6.11
C HIS A 432 0.65 26.55 6.06
N PRO A 433 0.15 25.30 6.11
CA PRO A 433 -1.28 25.00 5.97
C PRO A 433 -2.19 25.87 6.86
N ARG A 434 -1.78 26.14 8.10
CA ARG A 434 -2.48 27.03 9.05
C ARG A 434 -2.81 28.42 8.48
N ILE A 435 -1.89 29.04 7.73
CA ILE A 435 -2.10 30.39 7.18
C ILE A 435 -3.20 30.37 6.12
N ILE A 436 -3.29 29.28 5.35
CA ILE A 436 -4.32 29.10 4.33
C ILE A 436 -5.65 28.71 4.97
N ILE A 437 -5.66 27.89 6.02
CA ILE A 437 -6.86 27.61 6.81
C ILE A 437 -7.43 28.90 7.40
N ASP A 438 -6.59 29.78 7.96
CA ASP A 438 -7.03 31.07 8.49
C ASP A 438 -7.56 31.99 7.37
N LYS A 439 -6.89 32.00 6.21
CA LYS A 439 -7.37 32.74 5.02
C LYS A 439 -8.67 32.17 4.48
N MET A 440 -8.83 30.86 4.41
CA MET A 440 -10.07 30.18 4.02
C MET A 440 -11.17 30.58 4.99
N LYS A 441 -10.97 30.49 6.31
CA LYS A 441 -11.91 30.99 7.31
C LYS A 441 -12.33 32.45 7.08
N THR A 442 -11.43 33.30 6.57
CA THR A 442 -11.76 34.69 6.21
C THR A 442 -12.39 34.87 4.82
N LYS A 443 -11.95 34.11 3.81
CA LYS A 443 -12.39 34.24 2.41
C LYS A 443 -13.66 33.43 2.12
N LEU A 444 -13.89 32.30 2.78
CA LEU A 444 -15.18 31.59 2.78
C LEU A 444 -16.29 32.47 3.35
N LYS A 445 -15.97 33.23 4.41
CA LYS A 445 -16.87 34.29 4.91
C LYS A 445 -17.11 35.41 3.88
N GLN A 446 -16.26 35.53 2.87
CA GLN A 446 -16.39 36.46 1.75
C GLN A 446 -16.76 35.70 0.46
N LYS A 447 -17.97 35.14 0.37
CA LYS A 447 -18.62 34.57 -0.84
C LYS A 447 -17.69 34.51 -2.07
N LEU A 448 -16.87 33.46 -2.17
CA LEU A 448 -15.90 33.33 -3.24
C LEU A 448 -16.58 32.81 -4.52
N ARG A 449 -16.71 33.68 -5.52
CA ARG A 449 -16.83 33.27 -6.93
C ARG A 449 -15.42 33.16 -7.49
N PHE A 450 -14.88 31.96 -7.61
CA PHE A 450 -13.74 31.74 -8.49
C PHE A 450 -14.28 31.48 -9.89
N ASP A 451 -14.01 32.40 -10.82
CA ASP A 451 -14.11 32.13 -12.25
C ASP A 451 -12.98 31.16 -12.62
N SER A 452 -13.15 29.87 -12.34
CA SER A 452 -12.33 28.83 -12.95
C SER A 452 -13.06 28.37 -14.21
N PRO A 453 -12.54 28.62 -15.42
CA PRO A 453 -13.07 27.98 -16.62
C PRO A 453 -12.55 26.55 -16.63
N LYS A 454 -13.40 25.51 -16.54
CA LYS A 454 -13.30 24.23 -17.29
C LYS A 454 -14.17 23.08 -16.76
N ASP A 455 -14.68 22.33 -17.74
CA ASP A 455 -15.13 20.93 -17.81
C ASP A 455 -15.90 20.30 -16.63
N PRO A 456 -17.26 20.43 -16.61
CA PRO A 456 -18.11 19.72 -15.65
C PRO A 456 -18.04 18.18 -15.73
N GLU A 457 -17.45 17.59 -16.79
CA GLU A 457 -17.40 16.14 -16.96
C GLU A 457 -16.39 15.43 -16.03
N THR A 458 -15.43 16.15 -15.44
CA THR A 458 -14.42 15.54 -14.54
C THR A 458 -14.79 15.56 -13.06
N ASP A 459 -15.77 16.36 -12.66
CA ASP A 459 -15.90 16.81 -11.27
C ASP A 459 -16.34 15.71 -10.29
N ASP A 460 -17.30 14.87 -10.70
CA ASP A 460 -17.85 13.80 -9.85
C ASP A 460 -17.22 12.42 -10.13
N HIS A 461 -16.12 12.35 -10.91
CA HIS A 461 -15.52 11.09 -11.35
C HIS A 461 -15.32 10.09 -10.21
N TRP A 462 -14.72 10.52 -9.09
CA TRP A 462 -14.46 9.64 -7.96
C TRP A 462 -15.72 9.19 -7.23
N ILE A 463 -16.75 10.04 -7.17
CA ILE A 463 -18.04 9.72 -6.56
C ILE A 463 -18.77 8.68 -7.42
N GLU A 464 -18.81 8.90 -8.73
CA GLU A 464 -19.41 7.95 -9.69
C GLU A 464 -18.65 6.62 -9.73
N TYR A 465 -17.31 6.66 -9.70
CA TYR A 465 -16.49 5.46 -9.66
C TYR A 465 -16.75 4.64 -8.40
N TRP A 466 -16.81 5.29 -7.22
CA TRP A 466 -17.18 4.62 -5.98
C TRP A 466 -18.55 3.96 -6.08
N LYS A 467 -19.56 4.68 -6.60
CA LYS A 467 -20.91 4.16 -6.76
C LYS A 467 -20.94 2.95 -7.69
N TYR A 468 -20.26 3.04 -8.84
CA TYR A 468 -20.13 1.94 -9.78
C TYR A 468 -19.53 0.70 -9.12
N CYS A 469 -18.38 0.84 -8.45
CA CYS A 469 -17.74 -0.27 -7.75
C CYS A 469 -18.62 -0.84 -6.62
N TYR A 470 -19.34 0.01 -5.88
CA TYR A 470 -20.26 -0.43 -4.84
C TYR A 470 -21.40 -1.27 -5.44
N GLN A 471 -22.01 -0.79 -6.51
CA GLN A 471 -23.11 -1.49 -7.17
C GLN A 471 -22.69 -2.82 -7.79
N ASP A 472 -21.51 -2.87 -8.41
CA ASP A 472 -20.97 -4.08 -9.04
C ASP A 472 -20.59 -5.15 -8.01
N ASN A 473 -19.88 -4.76 -6.94
CA ASN A 473 -19.32 -5.71 -5.97
C ASN A 473 -20.23 -6.02 -4.77
N ILE A 474 -21.05 -5.07 -4.33
CA ILE A 474 -21.92 -5.18 -3.14
C ILE A 474 -23.41 -5.28 -3.53
N GLY A 475 -23.81 -4.50 -4.53
CA GLY A 475 -25.19 -4.37 -5.00
C GLY A 475 -25.83 -3.03 -4.61
N ASN A 476 -27.16 -3.02 -4.48
CA ASN A 476 -27.91 -1.78 -4.26
C ASN A 476 -27.43 -1.00 -3.02
N LEU A 477 -27.36 0.33 -3.18
CA LEU A 477 -27.05 1.26 -2.10
C LEU A 477 -28.16 1.20 -1.03
N PRO A 478 -27.80 1.05 0.26
CA PRO A 478 -28.70 1.32 1.37
C PRO A 478 -29.27 2.75 1.28
N ASP A 479 -30.50 2.95 1.77
CA ASP A 479 -31.19 4.24 1.68
C ASP A 479 -30.35 5.42 2.18
N ILE A 480 -29.59 5.24 3.26
CA ILE A 480 -28.71 6.28 3.83
C ILE A 480 -27.59 6.64 2.85
N LEU A 481 -26.91 5.66 2.27
CA LEU A 481 -25.85 5.89 1.28
C LEU A 481 -26.42 6.46 -0.01
N SER A 482 -27.63 6.06 -0.40
CA SER A 482 -28.35 6.63 -1.54
C SER A 482 -28.63 8.13 -1.32
N ARG A 483 -29.06 8.52 -0.11
CA ARG A 483 -29.28 9.94 0.24
C ARG A 483 -27.99 10.73 0.25
N ILE A 484 -26.92 10.21 0.86
CA ILE A 484 -25.60 10.86 0.86
C ILE A 484 -25.17 11.09 -0.59
N TYR A 485 -25.20 10.07 -1.43
CA TYR A 485 -24.84 10.20 -2.85
C TYR A 485 -25.68 11.27 -3.57
N GLN A 486 -27.00 11.30 -3.37
CA GLN A 486 -27.88 12.32 -3.96
C GLN A 486 -27.55 13.74 -3.49
N THR A 487 -27.21 13.94 -2.21
CA THR A 487 -26.78 15.24 -1.68
C THR A 487 -25.59 15.83 -2.45
N PHE A 488 -24.68 14.97 -2.91
CA PHE A 488 -23.47 15.37 -3.64
C PHE A 488 -23.55 15.17 -5.15
N THR A 489 -24.68 14.82 -5.75
CA THR A 489 -24.76 14.62 -7.23
C THR A 489 -25.99 15.23 -7.86
N ASP A 490 -27.03 15.51 -7.08
CA ASP A 490 -28.23 16.15 -7.60
C ASP A 490 -27.96 17.64 -7.85
N PRO A 491 -28.06 18.12 -9.11
CA PRO A 491 -27.85 19.53 -9.44
C PRO A 491 -28.93 20.46 -8.85
N SER A 492 -29.96 19.90 -8.21
CA SER A 492 -31.00 20.68 -7.53
C SER A 492 -30.70 21.05 -6.08
N ASN A 493 -29.55 20.61 -5.52
CA ASN A 493 -29.03 21.09 -4.24
C ASN A 493 -28.07 22.26 -4.38
#